data_AF-A0A7C2U9S6-F1
#
_entry.id   AF-A0A7C2U9S6-F1
#
_cell.length_a   1.000
_cell.length_b   1.000
_cell.length_c   1.000
_cell.angle_alpha   90.00
_cell.angle_beta   90.00
_cell.angle_gamma   90.00
#
_symmetry.space_group_name_H-M   'P 1'
#
loop_
_entity.id
_entity.type
_entity.pdbx_description
1 polymer ?
#
loop_
_entity_poly.entity_id
_entity_poly.type
_entity_poly.pdbx_seq_one_letter_code
_entity_poly.pdbx_strand_id
1 'polypeptide(L)'
;MGPYLQLGGQGWLHDPYPVYHRLREEDPVHWSEELGHWLLTRYRDVVFVLRDRRFSAANRPPQRRWGRPTTMVNADPPEHARLRRVAAAPFNH
;
A
#
# COMPACT_ATOMS: atom_id res chain seq x y z
N MET A 1 -9.54 12.88 19.81
CA MET A 1 -8.53 13.51 18.95
C MET A 1 -7.20 12.82 19.24
N GLY A 2 -6.86 11.77 18.48
CA GLY A 2 -5.70 10.91 18.78
C GLY A 2 -4.36 11.54 18.38
N PRO A 3 -3.25 11.23 19.07
CA PRO A 3 -1.96 11.94 18.99
C PRO A 3 -1.14 11.71 17.70
N TYR A 4 -1.69 11.01 16.70
CA TYR A 4 -0.95 10.61 15.49
C TYR A 4 -1.07 11.59 14.32
N LEU A 5 -1.70 12.75 14.57
CA LEU A 5 -1.81 13.86 13.63
C LEU A 5 -0.44 14.52 13.42
N GLN A 6 0.40 13.87 12.60
CA GLN A 6 1.44 14.50 11.80
C GLN A 6 2.06 13.51 10.81
N LEU A 7 1.22 12.75 10.08
CA LEU A 7 1.63 12.19 8.79
C LEU A 7 1.84 13.29 7.71
N GLY A 8 1.84 14.57 8.10
CA GLY A 8 2.02 15.73 7.23
C GLY A 8 2.67 16.95 7.88
N GLY A 9 3.35 16.80 9.03
CA GLY A 9 4.17 17.89 9.58
C GLY A 9 5.38 18.19 8.69
N GLN A 10 5.89 19.42 8.65
CA GLN A 10 6.98 19.82 7.75
C GLN A 10 8.22 18.92 7.84
N GLY A 11 8.51 18.34 9.01
CA GLY A 11 9.61 17.39 9.22
C GLY A 11 9.35 15.97 8.73
N TRP A 12 8.10 15.54 8.58
CA TRP A 12 7.74 14.16 8.16
C TRP A 12 8.16 13.86 6.72
N LEU A 13 7.99 14.83 5.82
CA LEU A 13 8.43 14.71 4.42
C LEU A 13 9.95 14.53 4.30
N HIS A 14 10.70 15.07 5.27
CA HIS A 14 12.16 14.97 5.31
C HIS A 14 12.63 13.69 6.03
N ASP A 15 11.98 13.34 7.14
CA ASP A 15 12.29 12.14 7.92
C ASP A 15 11.00 11.48 8.48
N PRO A 16 10.47 10.45 7.79
CA PRO A 16 9.27 9.76 8.26
C PRO A 16 9.58 8.64 9.27
N TYR A 17 10.85 8.27 9.47
CA TYR A 17 11.22 7.08 10.25
C TYR A 17 10.85 7.15 11.73
N PRO A 18 10.97 8.30 12.44
CA PRO A 18 10.54 8.43 13.83
C PRO A 18 9.04 8.11 14.01
N VAL A 19 8.20 8.53 13.06
CA VAL A 19 6.76 8.26 13.09
C VAL A 19 6.49 6.77 12.90
N TYR A 20 7.14 6.13 11.92
CA TYR A 20 7.01 4.68 11.73
C TYR A 20 7.54 3.87 12.91
N HIS A 21 8.58 4.35 13.59
CA HIS A 21 9.10 3.70 14.79
C HIS A 21 8.03 3.64 15.88
N ARG A 22 7.46 4.80 16.24
CA ARG A 22 6.41 4.88 17.25
C ARG A 22 5.20 4.02 16.89
N LEU A 23 4.70 4.11 15.65
CA LEU A 23 3.57 3.29 15.20
C LEU A 23 3.88 1.79 15.31
N ARG A 24 5.09 1.33 14.99
CA ARG A 24 5.45 -0.09 15.12
C ARG A 24 5.38 -0.60 16.56
N GLU A 25 5.74 0.25 17.50
CA GLU A 25 5.80 -0.07 18.93
C GLU A 25 4.43 0.00 19.58
N GLU A 26 3.68 1.07 19.33
CA GLU A 26 2.47 1.43 20.08
C GLU A 26 1.17 1.03 19.36
N ASP A 27 1.09 1.17 18.04
CA ASP A 27 -0.12 0.94 17.24
C ASP A 27 0.20 0.42 15.82
N PRO A 28 0.65 -0.84 15.68
CA PRO A 28 1.26 -1.35 14.46
C PRO A 28 0.26 -1.62 13.31
N VAL A 29 -1.03 -1.63 13.63
CA VAL A 29 -2.17 -1.82 12.71
C VAL A 29 -3.17 -0.70 13.00
N HIS A 30 -2.87 0.47 12.45
CA HIS A 30 -3.57 1.70 12.78
C HIS A 30 -4.62 2.05 11.73
N TRP A 31 -5.84 2.41 12.14
CA TRP A 31 -6.82 3.02 11.24
C TRP A 31 -6.56 4.54 11.13
N SER A 32 -6.16 5.00 9.94
CA SER A 32 -6.01 6.43 9.67
C SER A 32 -7.33 6.99 9.13
N GLU A 33 -8.00 7.79 9.94
CA GLU A 33 -9.21 8.53 9.50
C GLU A 33 -8.91 9.51 8.35
N GLU A 34 -7.71 10.12 8.36
CA GLU A 34 -7.28 11.07 7.33
C GLU A 34 -7.14 10.39 5.97
N LEU A 35 -6.53 9.21 5.93
CA LEU A 35 -6.38 8.45 4.69
C LEU A 35 -7.62 7.61 4.37
N GLY A 36 -8.46 7.28 5.36
CA GLY A 36 -9.51 6.29 5.24
C GLY A 36 -8.97 4.88 4.97
N HIS A 37 -7.80 4.55 5.54
CA HIS A 37 -7.10 3.29 5.29
C HIS A 37 -6.44 2.73 6.55
N TRP A 38 -6.25 1.41 6.55
CA TRP A 38 -5.39 0.72 7.51
C TRP A 38 -3.91 0.92 7.16
N LEU A 39 -3.13 1.36 8.13
CA LEU A 39 -1.67 1.47 8.07
C LEU A 39 -1.04 0.28 8.78
N LEU A 40 -0.19 -0.45 8.06
CA LEU A 40 0.58 -1.59 8.57
C LEU A 40 2.04 -1.21 8.60
N THR A 41 2.66 -1.23 9.78
CA THR A 41 4.03 -0.70 9.95
C THR A 41 5.07 -1.77 10.27
N ARG A 42 4.64 -2.95 10.76
CA ARG A 42 5.54 -4.09 11.02
C ARG A 42 5.78 -4.89 9.74
N TYR A 43 7.05 -5.26 9.53
CA TYR A 43 7.47 -6.05 8.37
C TYR A 43 6.64 -7.31 8.15
N ARG A 44 6.37 -8.07 9.22
CA ARG A 44 5.61 -9.33 9.14
C ARG A 44 4.19 -9.13 8.58
N ASP A 45 3.53 -8.03 8.98
CA ASP A 45 2.13 -7.76 8.62
C ASP A 45 2.06 -7.29 7.17
N VAL A 46 3.03 -6.48 6.74
CA VAL A 46 3.19 -6.05 5.34
C VAL A 46 3.45 -7.26 4.42
N VAL A 47 4.41 -8.13 4.75
CA VAL A 47 4.72 -9.32 3.95
C VAL A 47 3.54 -10.28 3.89
N PHE A 48 2.80 -10.44 4.99
CA PHE A 48 1.59 -11.24 5.03
C PHE A 48 0.55 -10.74 4.02
N VAL A 49 0.22 -9.44 4.06
CA VAL A 49 -0.77 -8.85 3.14
C VAL A 49 -0.33 -8.93 1.68
N LEU A 50 0.96 -8.70 1.40
CA LEU A 50 1.50 -8.75 0.03
C LEU A 50 1.47 -10.16 -0.58
N ARG A 51 1.39 -11.22 0.24
CA ARG A 51 1.40 -12.62 -0.22
C ARG A 51 0.04 -13.29 -0.16
N ASP A 52 -0.88 -12.78 0.65
CA ASP A 52 -2.20 -13.37 0.85
C ASP A 52 -3.19 -12.93 -0.23
N ARG A 53 -3.75 -13.90 -0.96
CA ARG A 53 -4.65 -13.68 -2.11
C ARG A 53 -6.02 -13.11 -1.72
N ARG A 54 -6.34 -12.99 -0.43
CA ARG A 54 -7.54 -12.31 0.04
C ARG A 54 -7.45 -10.79 -0.11
N PHE A 55 -6.24 -10.25 -0.24
CA PHE A 55 -6.02 -8.82 -0.49
C PHE A 55 -5.85 -8.57 -1.99
N SER A 56 -6.58 -7.59 -2.48
CA SER A 56 -6.65 -7.22 -3.90
C SER A 56 -5.73 -6.04 -4.19
N ALA A 57 -5.06 -6.08 -5.34
CA ALA A 57 -4.28 -4.96 -5.87
C ALA A 57 -5.14 -3.99 -6.71
N ALA A 58 -6.41 -4.32 -6.93
CA ALA A 58 -7.30 -3.51 -7.75
C ALA A 58 -7.48 -2.11 -7.17
N ASN A 59 -7.41 -1.11 -8.05
CA ASN A 59 -7.74 0.27 -7.70
C ASN A 59 -9.10 0.32 -6.98
N ARG A 60 -9.15 0.98 -5.83
CA ARG A 60 -10.41 1.31 -5.14
C ARG A 60 -10.83 2.75 -5.46
N PRO A 61 -12.10 3.12 -5.32
CA PRO A 61 -12.49 4.53 -5.38
C PRO A 61 -11.64 5.36 -4.40
N PRO A 62 -11.14 6.57 -4.77
CA PRO A 62 -11.39 7.31 -6.02
C PRO A 62 -10.43 7.00 -7.17
N GLN A 63 -9.42 6.15 -6.99
CA GLN A 63 -8.40 5.85 -8.02
C GLN A 63 -9.03 5.37 -9.34
N ARG A 64 -10.11 4.57 -9.24
CA ARG A 64 -10.97 4.19 -10.38
C ARG A 64 -11.69 5.38 -11.02
N ARG A 65 -12.17 6.33 -10.22
CA ARG A 65 -12.91 7.53 -10.68
C ARG A 65 -12.00 8.49 -11.47
N TRP A 66 -10.70 8.48 -11.21
CA TRP A 66 -9.71 9.25 -11.98
C TRP A 66 -9.27 8.59 -13.29
N GLY A 67 -9.99 7.54 -13.74
CA GLY A 67 -9.72 6.90 -15.03
C GLY A 67 -8.37 6.20 -15.12
N ARG A 68 -7.71 5.88 -13.99
CA ARG A 68 -6.42 5.19 -14.01
C ARG A 68 -6.60 3.82 -14.67
N PRO A 69 -5.90 3.53 -15.78
CA PRO A 69 -6.07 2.26 -16.48
C PRO A 69 -5.65 1.10 -15.59
N THR A 70 -6.25 -0.06 -15.82
CA THR A 70 -5.75 -1.32 -15.28
C THR A 70 -4.44 -1.64 -15.99
N THR A 71 -3.40 -1.88 -15.19
CA THR A 71 -2.04 -2.25 -15.56
C THR A 71 -1.67 -3.52 -14.81
N MET A 72 -0.48 -4.06 -15.07
CA MET A 72 0.02 -5.21 -14.32
C MET A 72 0.05 -4.96 -12.80
N VAL A 73 0.34 -3.74 -12.32
CA VAL A 73 0.53 -3.46 -10.88
C VAL A 73 -0.78 -3.46 -10.09
N ASN A 74 -1.92 -3.14 -10.72
CA ASN A 74 -3.21 -2.96 -10.06
C ASN A 74 -4.28 -3.91 -10.61
N ALA A 75 -3.85 -5.05 -11.16
CA ALA A 75 -4.71 -6.13 -11.59
C ALA A 75 -4.64 -7.28 -10.58
N ASP A 76 -5.78 -7.94 -10.34
CA ASP A 76 -5.83 -9.22 -9.64
C ASP A 76 -5.70 -10.38 -10.64
N PRO A 77 -5.43 -11.61 -10.17
CA PRO A 77 -5.58 -12.81 -11.00
C PRO A 77 -7.02 -12.94 -11.58
N PRO A 78 -7.18 -13.47 -12.80
CA PRO A 78 -6.13 -13.99 -13.69
C PRO A 78 -5.44 -12.91 -14.55
N GLU A 79 -5.96 -11.69 -14.58
CA GLU A 79 -5.50 -10.62 -15.47
C GLU A 79 -4.05 -10.21 -15.18
N HIS A 80 -3.66 -10.15 -13.91
CA HIS A 80 -2.27 -9.94 -13.51
C HIS A 80 -1.30 -10.91 -14.21
N ALA A 81 -1.65 -12.20 -14.26
CA ALA A 81 -0.80 -13.23 -14.86
C ALA A 81 -0.71 -13.05 -16.39
N ARG A 82 -1.80 -12.64 -17.03
CA ARG A 82 -1.83 -12.33 -18.47
C ARG A 82 -0.92 -11.15 -18.80
N LEU A 83 -1.07 -10.04 -18.08
CA LEU A 83 -0.28 -8.82 -18.29
C LEU A 83 1.20 -9.04 -17.99
N ARG A 84 1.52 -9.75 -16.90
CA ARG A 84 2.90 -10.07 -16.53
C ARG A 84 3.59 -10.94 -17.57
N ARG A 85 2.90 -11.93 -18.14
CA ARG A 85 3.48 -12.81 -19.17
C ARG A 85 3.96 -12.01 -20.39
N VAL A 86 3.14 -11.08 -20.86
CA VAL A 86 3.48 -10.23 -22.01
C VAL A 86 4.61 -9.25 -21.65
N ALA A 87 4.54 -8.62 -20.48
CA ALA A 87 5.52 -7.62 -20.06
C ALA A 87 6.90 -8.21 -19.70
N ALA A 88 6.96 -9.45 -19.22
CA ALA A 88 8.20 -10.09 -18.76
C ALA A 88 9.11 -10.59 -19.90
N ALA A 89 8.59 -10.78 -21.12
CA ALA A 89 9.33 -11.40 -22.22
C ALA A 89 10.70 -10.76 -22.51
N PRO A 90 10.86 -9.42 -22.51
CA PRO A 90 12.17 -8.79 -22.72
C PRO A 90 13.15 -8.94 -21.54
N PHE A 91 12.67 -9.29 -20.36
CA PHE A 91 13.44 -9.35 -19.11
C PHE A 91 13.89 -10.77 -18.73
N ASN A 92 13.65 -11.76 -19.59
CA ASN A 92 13.97 -13.17 -19.35
C ASN A 92 15.33 -13.61 -19.94
N HIS A 93 16.28 -12.67 -20.08
CA HIS A 93 17.62 -12.95 -20.61
C HIS A 93 18.66 -13.11 -19.50
#